data_AF-Q2FM84-F1
#
_entry.id   AF-Q2FM84-F1
#
_cell.length_a   1.000
_cell.length_b   1.000
_cell.length_c   1.000
_cell.angle_alpha   90.00
_cell.angle_beta   90.00
_cell.angle_gamma   90.00
#
_symmetry.space_group_name_H-M   'P 1'
#
loop_
_entity.id
_entity.type
_entity.pdbx_description
1 polymer ?
#
loop_
_entity_poly.entity_id
_entity_poly.type
_entity_poly.pdbx_seq_one_letter_code
_entity_poly.pdbx_strand_id
1 'polypeptide(L)'
;MNFRIGLICLFITGALIVTGGTAAKIGGDRGWYEFHCHADGAKVHLDSEYVGDIQNGMLSVPIYTTGTPYSTYTVTYEGCGSYASVTRNLPGVPAKGQTIDIFVDIEPVPCPTPTPKPLGGDVGYYLIWSNEDGVTIEMDGEDKGMTMNGYLQIPVYTTGTPYKTMVASKPGFILVTEDITEYPGAGETVDLYVTMNPDVIVAATAGE
;
A
#
# COMPACT_ATOMS: atom_id res chain seq x y z
N MET A 1 -45.98 -12.41 -78.68
CA MET A 1 -47.27 -12.12 -78.00
C MET A 1 -46.97 -11.99 -76.51
N ASN A 2 -46.84 -10.77 -75.97
CA ASN A 2 -47.89 -9.83 -75.54
C ASN A 2 -48.37 -10.09 -74.10
N PHE A 3 -48.45 -8.97 -73.35
CA PHE A 3 -49.05 -8.68 -72.05
C PHE A 3 -48.16 -8.82 -70.78
N ARG A 4 -48.08 -7.87 -69.82
CA ARG A 4 -48.30 -6.40 -69.66
C ARG A 4 -48.39 -6.15 -68.14
N ILE A 5 -47.80 -5.04 -67.65
CA ILE A 5 -48.24 -4.21 -66.48
C ILE A 5 -48.04 -4.87 -65.09
N GLY A 6 -47.46 -4.26 -64.04
CA GLY A 6 -47.02 -2.90 -63.69
C GLY A 6 -46.81 -2.85 -62.15
N LEU A 7 -46.45 -1.67 -61.60
CA LEU A 7 -46.32 -1.29 -60.17
C LEU A 7 -44.93 -1.54 -59.54
N ILE A 8 -44.00 -0.56 -59.45
CA ILE A 8 -43.92 0.65 -58.59
C ILE A 8 -43.82 0.33 -57.09
N CYS A 9 -42.88 1.04 -56.42
CA CYS A 9 -42.56 1.13 -54.98
C CYS A 9 -41.45 0.19 -54.49
N LEU A 10 -40.45 0.60 -53.70
CA LEU A 10 -40.07 1.90 -53.13
C LEU A 10 -38.69 1.63 -52.49
N PHE A 11 -37.68 2.43 -52.80
CA PHE A 11 -36.38 2.38 -52.10
C PHE A 11 -36.59 2.74 -50.63
N ILE A 12 -36.34 1.82 -49.71
CA ILE A 12 -36.21 2.13 -48.29
C ILE A 12 -34.89 1.59 -47.78
N THR A 13 -33.94 2.51 -47.66
CA THR A 13 -32.71 2.45 -46.87
C THR A 13 -33.03 2.02 -45.44
N GLY A 14 -32.68 0.79 -45.08
CA GLY A 14 -32.71 0.30 -43.70
C GLY A 14 -31.54 0.87 -42.92
N ALA A 15 -31.74 2.05 -42.31
CA ALA A 15 -30.85 2.59 -41.30
C ALA A 15 -30.83 1.62 -40.09
N LEU A 16 -29.65 1.10 -39.76
CA LEU A 16 -29.40 0.37 -38.53
C LEU A 16 -29.54 1.35 -37.36
N ILE A 17 -30.72 1.36 -36.75
CA ILE A 17 -30.97 2.07 -35.49
C ILE A 17 -30.24 1.28 -34.41
N VAL A 18 -29.04 1.74 -34.05
CA VAL A 18 -28.45 1.42 -32.74
C VAL A 18 -29.38 2.06 -31.72
N THR A 19 -30.24 1.25 -31.11
CA THR A 19 -30.95 1.62 -29.89
C THR A 19 -29.89 1.87 -28.83
N GLY A 20 -29.51 3.14 -28.67
CA GLY A 20 -28.81 3.60 -27.48
C GLY A 20 -29.64 3.17 -26.29
N GLY A 21 -29.12 2.20 -25.53
CA GLY A 21 -29.69 1.83 -24.25
C GLY A 21 -29.82 3.11 -23.45
N THR A 22 -31.07 3.53 -23.20
CA THR A 22 -31.35 4.54 -22.20
C THR A 22 -30.90 3.94 -20.88
N ALA A 23 -29.66 4.24 -20.49
CA ALA A 23 -29.21 4.06 -19.13
C ALA A 23 -30.27 4.74 -18.26
N ALA A 24 -30.90 3.95 -17.40
CA ALA A 24 -31.90 4.43 -16.46
C ALA A 24 -31.36 5.72 -15.85
N LYS A 25 -32.12 6.81 -16.01
CA LYS A 25 -31.88 8.05 -15.30
C LYS A 25 -32.14 7.73 -13.83
N ILE A 26 -31.14 7.17 -13.13
CA ILE A 26 -31.15 6.95 -11.69
C ILE A 26 -31.07 8.35 -11.08
N GLY A 27 -32.23 8.99 -11.03
CA GLY A 27 -32.48 10.21 -10.29
C GLY A 27 -32.16 9.96 -8.83
N GLY A 28 -31.37 10.86 -8.28
CA GLY A 28 -30.98 10.91 -6.88
C GLY A 28 -29.97 12.03 -6.83
N ASP A 29 -30.29 13.10 -6.13
CA ASP A 29 -29.37 14.20 -5.95
C ASP A 29 -28.07 13.65 -5.32
N ARG A 30 -26.94 13.87 -6.00
CA ARG A 30 -25.63 13.34 -5.58
C ARG A 30 -24.68 14.47 -5.26
N GLY A 31 -23.89 14.26 -4.22
CA GLY A 31 -22.65 14.99 -3.96
C GLY A 31 -21.46 14.06 -4.13
N TRP A 32 -20.25 14.62 -4.08
CA TRP A 32 -19.01 13.87 -4.23
C TRP A 32 -18.08 14.17 -3.06
N TYR A 33 -17.44 13.12 -2.53
CA TYR A 33 -16.21 13.28 -1.76
C TYR A 33 -15.03 13.04 -2.67
N GLU A 34 -14.05 13.92 -2.61
CA GLU A 34 -12.82 13.80 -3.36
C GLU A 34 -11.67 13.60 -2.37
N PHE A 35 -11.21 12.36 -2.23
CA PHE A 35 -10.09 12.03 -1.36
C PHE A 35 -8.79 12.23 -2.13
N HIS A 36 -7.94 13.10 -1.59
CA HIS A 36 -6.58 13.34 -2.07
C HIS A 36 -5.62 12.72 -1.08
N CYS A 37 -4.81 11.75 -1.53
CA CYS A 37 -3.80 11.12 -0.68
C CYS A 37 -2.53 10.87 -1.47
N HIS A 38 -1.37 11.06 -0.83
CA HIS A 38 -0.08 10.79 -1.46
C HIS A 38 0.20 9.28 -1.60
N ALA A 39 -0.39 8.45 -0.73
CA ALA A 39 -0.28 7.00 -0.79
C ALA A 39 -1.24 6.38 -1.81
N ASP A 40 -0.70 6.04 -2.98
CA ASP A 40 -1.43 5.34 -4.04
C ASP A 40 -1.74 3.88 -3.63
N GLY A 41 -2.98 3.44 -3.78
CA GLY A 41 -3.44 2.12 -3.33
C GLY A 41 -4.04 2.11 -1.92
N ALA A 42 -4.17 3.26 -1.26
CA ALA A 42 -4.84 3.37 0.03
C ALA A 42 -6.36 3.09 -0.10
N LYS A 43 -6.89 2.27 0.80
CA LYS A 43 -8.30 1.87 0.89
C LYS A 43 -9.08 2.87 1.72
N VAL A 44 -10.17 3.40 1.17
CA VAL A 44 -11.06 4.32 1.87
C VAL A 44 -12.29 3.58 2.35
N HIS A 45 -12.62 3.79 3.62
CA HIS A 45 -13.82 3.31 4.27
C HIS A 45 -14.62 4.51 4.81
N LEU A 46 -15.94 4.51 4.65
CA LEU A 46 -16.85 5.47 5.26
C LEU A 46 -17.69 4.74 6.32
N ASP A 47 -17.62 5.18 7.58
CA ASP A 47 -18.35 4.54 8.70
C ASP A 47 -18.11 3.01 8.78
N SER A 48 -16.89 2.57 8.45
CA SER A 48 -16.45 1.17 8.32
C SER A 48 -16.89 0.43 7.04
N GLU A 49 -17.63 1.06 6.14
CA GLU A 49 -17.97 0.50 4.83
C GLU A 49 -16.88 0.84 3.80
N TYR A 50 -16.31 -0.17 3.14
CA TYR A 50 -15.32 0.04 2.08
C TYR A 50 -15.98 0.69 0.85
N VAL A 51 -15.42 1.81 0.39
CA VAL A 51 -15.98 2.59 -0.74
C VAL A 51 -15.08 2.61 -1.98
N GLY A 52 -13.81 2.27 -1.84
CA GLY A 52 -12.87 2.18 -2.96
C GLY A 52 -11.41 2.38 -2.54
N ASP A 53 -10.52 2.28 -3.53
CA ASP A 53 -9.09 2.54 -3.37
C ASP A 53 -8.69 3.85 -4.07
N ILE A 54 -7.76 4.58 -3.47
CA ILE A 54 -7.15 5.78 -4.05
C ILE A 54 -6.21 5.35 -5.17
N GLN A 55 -6.42 5.89 -6.36
CA GLN A 55 -5.61 5.63 -7.55
C GLN A 55 -5.21 6.95 -8.19
N ASN A 56 -3.95 7.05 -8.62
CA ASN A 56 -3.34 8.28 -9.12
C ASN A 56 -3.49 9.46 -8.13
N GLY A 57 -3.39 9.16 -6.83
CA GLY A 57 -3.48 10.14 -5.74
C GLY A 57 -4.88 10.70 -5.44
N MET A 58 -5.92 10.19 -6.11
CA MET A 58 -7.29 10.71 -6.01
C MET A 58 -8.33 9.57 -5.95
N LEU A 59 -9.40 9.75 -5.18
CA LEU A 59 -10.61 8.93 -5.26
C LEU A 59 -11.86 9.80 -5.18
N SER A 60 -12.74 9.68 -6.18
CA SER A 60 -14.04 10.35 -6.18
C SER A 60 -15.14 9.37 -5.78
N VAL A 61 -15.76 9.60 -4.62
CA VAL A 61 -16.82 8.75 -4.07
C VAL A 61 -18.16 9.47 -4.23
N PRO A 62 -19.11 8.93 -5.02
CA PRO A 62 -20.44 9.51 -5.17
C PRO A 62 -21.33 9.17 -3.97
N ILE A 63 -21.91 10.18 -3.32
CA ILE A 63 -22.79 10.04 -2.17
C ILE A 63 -24.20 10.53 -2.52
N TYR A 64 -25.20 9.74 -2.16
CA TYR A 64 -26.61 10.07 -2.38
C TYR A 64 -27.13 10.92 -1.22
N THR A 65 -27.69 12.10 -1.51
CA THR A 65 -28.23 13.00 -0.46
C THR A 65 -29.53 12.50 0.16
N THR A 66 -30.09 11.39 -0.36
CA THR A 66 -31.32 10.75 0.14
C THR A 66 -31.04 9.59 1.11
N GLY A 67 -29.77 9.25 1.36
CA GLY A 67 -29.35 8.18 2.26
C GLY A 67 -29.00 8.66 3.68
N THR A 68 -28.67 7.71 4.57
CA THR A 68 -28.08 8.01 5.88
C THR A 68 -26.71 8.68 5.69
N PRO A 69 -26.45 9.83 6.32
CA PRO A 69 -25.17 10.51 6.18
C PRO A 69 -24.07 9.74 6.90
N TYR A 70 -22.90 9.62 6.26
CA TYR A 70 -21.69 9.09 6.89
C TYR A 70 -21.10 10.10 7.88
N SER A 71 -20.55 9.61 9.00
CA SER A 71 -20.00 10.49 10.04
C SER A 71 -18.47 10.51 10.08
N THR A 72 -17.83 9.39 9.72
CA THR A 72 -16.38 9.22 9.77
C THR A 72 -15.86 8.59 8.50
N TYR A 73 -14.58 8.80 8.25
CA TYR A 73 -13.84 8.07 7.23
C TYR A 73 -12.57 7.47 7.83
N THR A 74 -12.19 6.31 7.31
CA THR A 74 -10.95 5.61 7.63
C THR A 74 -10.22 5.33 6.33
N VAL A 75 -9.02 5.88 6.18
CA VAL A 75 -8.13 5.54 5.07
C VAL A 75 -7.05 4.62 5.61
N THR A 76 -6.88 3.49 4.95
CA THR A 76 -5.93 2.45 5.32
C THR A 76 -5.00 2.21 4.14
N TYR A 77 -3.70 2.33 4.35
CA TYR A 77 -2.70 1.96 3.38
C TYR A 77 -1.96 0.72 3.87
N GLU A 78 -1.88 -0.29 3.01
CA GLU A 78 -1.11 -1.50 3.24
C GLU A 78 -0.18 -1.67 2.04
N GLY A 79 1.12 -1.53 2.28
CA GLY A 79 2.14 -1.59 1.23
C GLY A 79 3.48 -2.03 1.80
N CYS A 80 4.10 -3.01 1.12
CA CYS A 80 5.48 -3.45 1.38
C CYS A 80 5.81 -3.75 2.85
N GLY A 81 4.91 -4.47 3.51
CA GLY A 81 5.05 -4.92 4.90
C GLY A 81 4.69 -3.86 5.95
N SER A 82 4.28 -2.66 5.53
CA SER A 82 3.87 -1.58 6.42
C SER A 82 2.37 -1.32 6.34
N TYR A 83 1.76 -1.06 7.50
CA TYR A 83 0.34 -0.72 7.64
C TYR A 83 0.22 0.68 8.25
N ALA A 84 -0.51 1.56 7.57
CA ALA A 84 -0.87 2.87 8.08
C ALA A 84 -2.39 3.05 8.03
N SER A 85 -2.98 3.65 9.07
CA SER A 85 -4.41 3.97 9.08
C SER A 85 -4.67 5.34 9.68
N VAL A 86 -5.57 6.08 9.07
CA VAL A 86 -6.01 7.40 9.51
C VAL A 86 -7.52 7.40 9.58
N THR A 87 -8.06 7.67 10.78
CA THR A 87 -9.50 7.82 10.99
C THR A 87 -9.82 9.24 11.42
N ARG A 88 -10.77 9.89 10.74
CA ARG A 88 -11.21 11.26 11.05
C ARG A 88 -12.71 11.43 10.79
N ASN A 89 -13.28 12.48 11.35
CA ASN A 89 -14.65 12.89 11.08
C ASN A 89 -14.76 13.51 9.69
N LEU A 90 -15.87 13.25 9.00
CA LEU A 90 -16.20 13.94 7.75
C LEU A 90 -16.60 15.38 8.05
N PRO A 91 -16.17 16.36 7.22
CA PRO A 91 -16.48 17.78 7.44
C PRO A 91 -17.97 18.11 7.23
N GLY A 92 -18.74 17.19 6.66
CA GLY A 92 -20.18 17.32 6.39
C GLY A 92 -20.58 16.53 5.17
N VAL A 93 -21.89 16.45 4.90
CA VAL A 93 -22.46 15.74 3.74
C VAL A 93 -22.48 16.69 2.55
N PRO A 94 -21.96 16.31 1.37
CA PRO A 94 -21.98 17.16 0.20
C PRO A 94 -23.43 17.36 -0.29
N ALA A 95 -23.81 18.60 -0.57
CA ALA A 95 -25.09 18.91 -1.20
C ALA A 95 -25.13 18.45 -2.66
N LYS A 96 -26.31 18.51 -3.29
CA LYS A 96 -26.50 18.21 -4.72
C LYS A 96 -25.53 19.02 -5.58
N GLY A 97 -24.69 18.35 -6.37
CA GLY A 97 -23.73 19.05 -7.24
C GLY A 97 -22.46 19.50 -6.53
N GLN A 98 -22.35 19.32 -5.20
CA GLN A 98 -21.21 19.76 -4.42
C GLN A 98 -20.14 18.66 -4.34
N THR A 99 -18.89 19.07 -4.47
CA THR A 99 -17.73 18.25 -4.15
C THR A 99 -17.11 18.75 -2.85
N ILE A 100 -16.73 17.83 -1.97
CA ILE A 100 -15.97 18.12 -0.75
C ILE A 100 -14.60 17.43 -0.88
N ASP A 101 -13.56 18.24 -0.93
CA ASP A 101 -12.18 17.78 -0.94
C ASP A 101 -11.73 17.36 0.47
N ILE A 102 -11.16 16.16 0.56
CA ILE A 102 -10.62 15.57 1.79
C ILE A 102 -9.16 15.24 1.54
N PHE A 103 -8.27 15.98 2.18
CA PHE A 103 -6.84 15.74 2.11
C PHE A 103 -6.42 14.78 3.23
N VAL A 104 -5.86 13.65 2.84
CA VAL A 104 -5.37 12.61 3.74
C VAL A 104 -3.87 12.52 3.58
N ASP A 105 -3.17 12.92 4.63
CA ASP A 105 -1.72 12.84 4.72
C ASP A 105 -1.33 11.44 5.22
N ILE A 106 -1.00 10.56 4.27
CA ILE A 106 -0.37 9.26 4.52
C ILE A 106 0.80 9.21 3.55
N GLU A 107 2.01 9.11 4.08
CA GLU A 107 3.20 8.89 3.29
C GLU A 107 3.32 7.38 2.98
N PRO A 108 3.34 6.99 1.69
CA PRO A 108 3.58 5.60 1.33
C PRO A 108 5.02 5.27 1.72
N VAL A 109 5.20 4.24 2.54
CA VAL A 109 6.54 3.68 2.80
C VAL A 109 7.05 3.12 1.47
N PRO A 110 8.20 3.59 0.95
CA PRO A 110 8.73 3.11 -0.31
C PRO A 110 9.02 1.62 -0.20
N CYS A 111 8.47 0.87 -1.16
CA CYS A 111 8.82 -0.53 -1.33
C CYS A 111 10.31 -0.63 -1.64
N PRO A 112 11.07 -1.52 -0.97
CA PRO A 112 12.44 -1.79 -1.39
C PRO A 112 12.40 -2.22 -2.86
N THR A 113 13.08 -1.45 -3.71
CA THR A 113 13.20 -1.80 -5.13
C THR A 113 14.00 -3.10 -5.17
N PRO A 114 13.51 -4.19 -5.78
CA PRO A 114 14.31 -5.39 -5.89
C PRO A 114 15.56 -5.04 -6.72
N THR A 115 16.70 -4.94 -6.05
CA THR A 115 18.00 -4.83 -6.69
C THR A 115 18.12 -6.01 -7.66
N PRO A 116 18.51 -5.79 -8.94
CA PRO A 116 18.61 -6.86 -9.91
C PRO A 116 19.41 -8.02 -9.33
N LYS A 117 18.70 -9.12 -9.05
CA LYS A 117 19.27 -10.40 -8.64
C LYS A 117 20.38 -10.75 -9.65
N PRO A 118 21.65 -10.87 -9.25
CA PRO A 118 22.67 -11.41 -10.13
C PRO A 118 22.20 -12.79 -10.59
N LEU A 119 22.02 -12.98 -11.90
CA LEU A 119 21.72 -14.30 -12.46
C LEU A 119 22.98 -15.18 -12.30
N GLY A 120 23.00 -16.01 -11.26
CA GLY A 120 23.96 -17.10 -11.13
C GLY A 120 24.64 -17.17 -9.76
N GLY A 121 24.06 -17.97 -8.86
CA GLY A 121 24.70 -18.36 -7.63
C GLY A 121 23.77 -19.25 -6.82
N ASP A 122 24.30 -20.29 -6.20
CA ASP A 122 23.59 -21.00 -5.15
C ASP A 122 23.25 -20.00 -4.02
N VAL A 123 22.06 -20.12 -3.45
CA VAL A 123 21.56 -19.18 -2.44
C VAL A 123 21.70 -19.83 -1.06
N GLY A 124 22.30 -19.11 -0.12
CA GLY A 124 22.25 -19.38 1.32
C GLY A 124 21.36 -18.35 2.02
N TYR A 125 21.11 -18.54 3.31
CA TYR A 125 20.25 -17.65 4.10
C TYR A 125 20.89 -17.29 5.43
N TYR A 126 20.75 -16.03 5.84
CA TYR A 126 20.86 -15.66 7.26
C TYR A 126 19.46 -15.59 7.87
N LEU A 127 19.30 -16.13 9.07
CA LEU A 127 18.10 -15.97 9.87
C LEU A 127 18.47 -15.21 11.15
N ILE A 128 18.08 -13.94 11.21
CA ILE A 128 18.41 -13.04 12.30
C ILE A 128 17.26 -13.03 13.27
N TRP A 129 17.50 -13.54 14.47
CA TRP A 129 16.56 -13.54 15.57
C TRP A 129 16.76 -12.32 16.44
N SER A 130 15.67 -11.68 16.84
CA SER A 130 15.71 -10.61 17.84
C SER A 130 14.66 -10.81 18.92
N ASN A 131 14.98 -10.37 20.13
CA ASN A 131 14.02 -10.30 21.23
C ASN A 131 12.93 -9.24 21.01
N GLU A 132 13.16 -8.30 20.10
CA GLU A 132 12.27 -7.18 19.82
C GLU A 132 11.80 -7.18 18.35
N ASP A 133 10.58 -6.74 18.12
CA ASP A 133 10.04 -6.48 16.79
C ASP A 133 10.42 -5.08 16.30
N GLY A 134 10.49 -4.88 14.98
CA GLY A 134 10.80 -3.58 14.37
C GLY A 134 12.25 -3.15 14.57
N VAL A 135 13.18 -4.09 14.68
CA VAL A 135 14.63 -3.81 14.76
C VAL A 135 15.17 -3.75 13.34
N THR A 136 15.74 -2.60 12.96
CA THR A 136 16.41 -2.42 11.67
C THR A 136 17.73 -3.15 11.67
N ILE A 137 17.99 -3.95 10.64
CA ILE A 137 19.23 -4.70 10.44
C ILE A 137 19.96 -4.15 9.23
N GLU A 138 21.21 -3.75 9.44
CA GLU A 138 22.15 -3.38 8.39
C GLU A 138 23.28 -4.42 8.35
N MET A 139 23.73 -4.79 7.15
CA MET A 139 24.90 -5.65 6.96
C MET A 139 25.92 -4.98 6.07
N ASP A 140 27.15 -4.80 6.56
CA ASP A 140 28.23 -4.04 5.89
C ASP A 140 27.80 -2.61 5.47
N GLY A 141 26.89 -2.01 6.24
CA GLY A 141 26.32 -0.68 5.97
C GLY A 141 25.17 -0.66 4.95
N GLU A 142 24.71 -1.82 4.48
CA GLU A 142 23.52 -1.94 3.62
C GLU A 142 22.30 -2.31 4.46
N ASP A 143 21.22 -1.51 4.38
CA ASP A 143 19.93 -1.82 5.01
C ASP A 143 19.32 -3.11 4.45
N LYS A 144 18.90 -4.00 5.35
CA LYS A 144 18.30 -5.30 5.04
C LYS A 144 16.82 -5.40 5.43
N GLY A 145 16.26 -4.33 5.99
CA GLY A 145 14.91 -4.28 6.52
C GLY A 145 14.84 -4.49 8.02
N MET A 146 13.63 -4.77 8.52
CA MET A 146 13.32 -4.87 9.95
C MET A 146 12.89 -6.28 10.35
N THR A 147 13.13 -6.66 11.60
CA THR A 147 12.58 -7.89 12.18
C THR A 147 11.05 -7.81 12.31
N MET A 148 10.36 -8.90 11.93
CA MET A 148 8.91 -9.06 12.09
C MET A 148 8.62 -10.41 12.74
N ASN A 149 7.78 -10.42 13.78
CA ASN A 149 7.54 -11.57 14.65
C ASN A 149 8.84 -12.15 15.24
N GLY A 150 9.81 -11.28 15.55
CA GLY A 150 11.07 -11.66 16.20
C GLY A 150 12.15 -12.22 15.27
N TYR A 151 11.98 -12.22 13.95
CA TYR A 151 13.04 -12.62 13.02
C TYR A 151 13.06 -11.83 11.70
N LEU A 152 14.19 -11.89 11.00
CA LEU A 152 14.39 -11.43 9.63
C LEU A 152 15.20 -12.48 8.85
N GLN A 153 14.74 -12.89 7.68
CA GLN A 153 15.47 -13.81 6.81
C GLN A 153 16.08 -13.05 5.62
N ILE A 154 17.39 -13.21 5.41
CA ILE A 154 18.13 -12.50 4.37
C ILE A 154 18.72 -13.53 3.39
N PRO A 155 18.30 -13.54 2.11
CA PRO A 155 18.91 -14.38 1.09
C PRO A 155 20.27 -13.81 0.67
N VAL A 156 21.29 -14.66 0.59
CA VAL A 156 22.64 -14.29 0.15
C VAL A 156 23.15 -15.23 -0.93
N TYR A 157 23.92 -14.72 -1.87
CA TYR A 157 24.52 -15.53 -2.93
C TYR A 157 25.88 -16.04 -2.46
N THR A 158 26.12 -17.35 -2.54
CA THR A 158 27.41 -17.96 -2.18
C THR A 158 28.55 -17.51 -3.09
N THR A 159 28.22 -16.99 -4.28
CA THR A 159 29.16 -16.42 -5.25
C THR A 159 29.48 -14.94 -4.98
N GLY A 160 28.76 -14.29 -4.07
CA GLY A 160 28.97 -12.90 -3.69
C GLY A 160 30.04 -12.71 -2.61
N THR A 161 30.41 -11.46 -2.35
CA THR A 161 31.24 -11.13 -1.17
C THR A 161 30.41 -11.33 0.09
N PRO A 162 30.88 -12.13 1.07
CA PRO A 162 30.14 -12.32 2.31
C PRO A 162 30.10 -11.05 3.15
N TYR A 163 28.97 -10.81 3.83
CA TYR A 163 28.83 -9.75 4.83
C TYR A 163 29.71 -10.03 6.04
N LYS A 164 30.38 -9.00 6.57
CA LYS A 164 31.32 -9.14 7.68
C LYS A 164 30.85 -8.51 8.96
N THR A 165 29.94 -7.55 8.88
CA THR A 165 29.44 -6.80 10.02
C THR A 165 27.93 -6.73 9.95
N MET A 166 27.30 -6.80 11.11
CA MET A 166 25.88 -6.60 11.31
C MET A 166 25.70 -5.46 12.30
N VAL A 167 24.80 -4.54 11.98
CA VAL A 167 24.38 -3.46 12.87
C VAL A 167 22.88 -3.57 13.07
N ALA A 168 22.44 -3.62 14.32
CA ALA A 168 21.03 -3.65 14.67
C ALA A 168 20.66 -2.37 15.45
N SER A 169 19.62 -1.71 14.98
CA SER A 169 19.20 -0.40 15.48
C SER A 169 17.69 -0.33 15.71
N LYS A 170 17.30 0.27 16.84
CA LYS A 170 15.91 0.58 17.16
C LYS A 170 15.85 1.82 18.06
N PRO A 171 14.97 2.80 17.80
CA PRO A 171 14.83 3.98 18.65
C PRO A 171 14.53 3.61 20.11
N GLY A 172 15.25 4.21 21.05
CA GLY A 172 15.12 3.91 22.48
C GLY A 172 15.89 2.67 22.95
N PHE A 173 16.71 2.07 22.09
CA PHE A 173 17.59 0.95 22.41
C PHE A 173 19.05 1.29 22.10
N ILE A 174 19.95 0.58 22.77
CA ILE A 174 21.38 0.62 22.52
C ILE A 174 21.65 0.00 21.15
N LEU A 175 22.45 0.68 20.33
CA LEU A 175 22.92 0.17 19.05
C LEU A 175 23.77 -1.10 19.26
N VAL A 176 23.46 -2.17 18.55
CA VAL A 176 24.23 -3.42 18.59
C VAL A 176 25.05 -3.54 17.32
N THR A 177 26.33 -3.86 17.44
CA THR A 177 27.24 -4.10 16.31
C THR A 177 28.00 -5.40 16.55
N GLU A 178 27.90 -6.33 15.62
CA GLU A 178 28.52 -7.65 15.71
C GLU A 178 29.26 -8.01 14.42
N ASP A 179 30.35 -8.76 14.58
CA ASP A 179 31.10 -9.34 13.46
C ASP A 179 30.46 -10.67 13.02
N ILE A 180 30.27 -10.83 11.72
CA ILE A 180 29.77 -12.07 11.11
C ILE A 180 30.98 -12.94 10.77
N THR A 181 31.04 -14.12 11.39
CA THR A 181 32.14 -15.09 11.19
C THR A 181 31.69 -16.38 10.51
N GLU A 182 30.38 -16.60 10.41
CA GLU A 182 29.75 -17.76 9.78
C GLU A 182 29.04 -17.32 8.51
N TYR A 183 29.18 -18.11 7.44
CA TYR A 183 28.69 -17.76 6.11
C TYR A 183 27.90 -18.93 5.53
N PRO A 184 26.62 -18.74 5.16
CA PRO A 184 25.77 -19.84 4.73
C PRO A 184 26.24 -20.38 3.37
N GLY A 185 26.38 -21.70 3.30
CA GLY A 185 26.53 -22.45 2.06
C GLY A 185 25.25 -22.50 1.22
N ALA A 186 25.33 -23.21 0.09
CA ALA A 186 24.21 -23.43 -0.82
C ALA A 186 23.05 -24.17 -0.13
N GLY A 187 21.88 -23.52 -0.01
CA GLY A 187 20.70 -24.05 0.67
C GLY A 187 20.83 -24.10 2.20
N GLU A 188 21.93 -23.59 2.75
CA GLU A 188 22.17 -23.55 4.18
C GLU A 188 21.53 -22.30 4.80
N THR A 189 21.18 -22.39 6.08
CA THR A 189 20.73 -21.24 6.88
C THR A 189 21.65 -21.08 8.07
N VAL A 190 22.17 -19.87 8.27
CA VAL A 190 22.96 -19.49 9.45
C VAL A 190 22.11 -18.61 10.35
N ASP A 191 21.94 -19.02 11.59
CA ASP A 191 21.22 -18.27 12.61
C ASP A 191 22.14 -17.23 13.27
N LEU A 192 21.69 -15.98 13.32
CA LEU A 192 22.32 -14.89 14.06
C LEU A 192 21.34 -14.39 15.13
N TYR A 193 21.83 -13.97 16.28
CA TYR A 193 20.99 -13.57 17.40
C TYR A 193 21.37 -12.17 17.87
N VAL A 194 20.40 -11.27 17.88
CA VAL A 194 20.54 -9.91 18.37
C VAL A 194 19.70 -9.73 19.63
N THR A 195 20.32 -9.25 20.70
CA THR A 195 19.60 -8.82 21.89
C THR A 195 19.61 -7.30 21.99
N MET A 196 18.45 -6.67 21.82
CA MET A 196 18.27 -5.24 21.99
C MET A 196 18.06 -4.90 23.47
N ASN A 197 18.94 -4.04 24.00
CA ASN A 197 18.84 -3.51 25.35
C ASN A 197 18.32 -2.06 25.32
N PRO A 198 17.35 -1.67 26.18
CA PRO A 198 16.84 -0.32 26.19
C PRO A 198 17.94 0.68 26.56
N ASP A 199 17.97 1.82 25.86
CA ASP A 199 18.83 2.94 26.22
C ASP A 199 18.18 3.68 27.39
N VAL A 200 18.62 3.39 28.61
CA VAL A 200 18.11 4.05 29.80
C VAL A 200 18.76 5.43 29.89
N ILE A 201 18.16 6.41 29.23
CA ILE A 201 18.41 7.83 29.53
C ILE A 201 17.90 8.09 30.94
N VAL A 202 18.81 8.03 31.92
CA VAL A 202 18.53 8.53 33.27
C VAL A 202 18.26 10.02 33.13
N ALA A 203 16.97 10.40 33.13
CA ALA A 203 16.59 11.78 33.31
C ALA A 203 17.18 12.21 34.66
N ALA A 204 18.22 13.05 34.63
CA ALA A 204 18.68 13.74 35.82
C ALA A 204 17.49 14.58 36.31
N THR A 205 16.77 14.08 37.31
CA THR A 205 15.87 14.88 38.12
C THR A 205 16.71 16.02 38.67
N ALA A 206 16.54 17.22 38.12
CA ALA A 206 17.00 18.44 38.74
C ALA A 206 16.30 18.53 40.09
N GLY A 207 17.05 18.25 41.15
CA GLY A 207 16.62 18.45 42.52
C GLY A 207 16.40 19.94 42.77
N GLU A 208 15.19 20.22 43.24
CA GLU A 208 14.71 21.30 44.14
C GLU A 208 15.68 22.44 44.48
#